data_AF-A0A383E6Q0-F1
#
_entry.id   AF-A0A383E6Q0-F1
#
_cell.length_a   1.000
_cell.length_b   1.000
_cell.length_c   1.000
_cell.angle_alpha   90.00
_cell.angle_beta   90.00
_cell.angle_gamma   90.00
#
_symmetry.space_group_name_H-M   'P 1'
#
loop_
_entity.id
_entity.type
_entity.pdbx_description
1 polymer ?
#
loop_
_entity_poly.entity_id
_entity_poly.type
_entity_poly.pdbx_seq_one_letter_code
_entity_poly.pdbx_strand_id
1 'polypeptide(L)'
;MAEEPVCPLAKPSPINSCPAAIRTGSLEIDLGEEKTFQSVYLASGWKRDPQYAARNFDLEAKIDGEWKVLPGGKVRENSDWIVPFVFDKPMKASKVRILFKDDDFNRVYELAVFAGKPEIARPESSSNLHNARVCR
;
A
#
# COMPACT_ATOMS: atom_id res chain seq x y z
N MET A 1 14.41 -64.79 -23.41
CA MET A 1 14.65 -63.47 -24.02
C MET A 1 13.33 -62.73 -23.93
N ALA A 2 13.21 -61.81 -22.97
CA ALA A 2 12.01 -61.00 -22.77
C ALA A 2 12.31 -59.60 -23.31
N GLU A 3 11.50 -59.13 -24.24
CA GLU A 3 11.54 -57.75 -24.73
C GLU A 3 10.97 -56.83 -23.65
N GLU A 4 11.73 -55.79 -23.27
CA GLU A 4 11.27 -54.74 -22.36
C GLU A 4 10.30 -53.80 -23.09
N PRO A 5 9.18 -53.38 -22.46
CA PRO A 5 8.29 -52.41 -23.07
C PRO A 5 8.90 -51.01 -23.05
N VAL A 6 9.11 -50.43 -24.23
CA VAL A 6 9.51 -49.03 -24.41
C VAL A 6 8.34 -48.13 -23.99
N CYS A 7 8.51 -47.33 -22.94
CA CYS A 7 7.60 -46.23 -22.61
C CYS A 7 7.61 -45.19 -23.75
N PRO A 8 6.46 -44.77 -24.30
CA PRO A 8 6.43 -43.69 -25.27
C PRO A 8 6.84 -42.38 -24.59
N LEU A 9 7.82 -41.68 -25.17
CA LEU A 9 8.23 -40.34 -24.79
C LEU A 9 7.00 -39.41 -24.78
N ALA A 10 6.60 -38.97 -23.59
CA ALA A 10 5.58 -37.93 -23.44
C ALA A 10 6.07 -36.67 -24.17
N LYS A 11 5.30 -36.19 -25.14
CA LYS A 11 5.53 -34.90 -25.80
C LYS A 11 5.55 -33.80 -24.74
N PRO A 12 6.50 -32.85 -24.76
CA PRO A 12 6.46 -31.73 -23.84
C PRO A 12 5.19 -30.91 -24.11
N SER A 13 4.29 -30.90 -23.14
CA SER A 13 3.14 -29.98 -23.12
C SER A 13 3.65 -28.54 -23.24
N PRO A 14 2.93 -27.66 -23.95
CA PRO A 14 3.32 -26.27 -24.07
C PRO A 14 3.43 -25.67 -22.67
N ILE A 15 4.54 -25.00 -22.43
CA ILE A 15 4.84 -24.27 -21.20
C ILE A 15 3.69 -23.29 -21.00
N ASN A 16 2.72 -23.64 -20.15
CA ASN A 16 1.81 -22.69 -19.57
C ASN A 16 2.69 -21.77 -18.72
N SER A 17 3.13 -20.67 -19.33
CA SER A 17 3.63 -19.50 -18.63
C SER A 17 2.63 -19.23 -17.50
N CYS A 18 3.00 -19.56 -16.26
CA CYS A 18 2.35 -18.95 -15.11
C CYS A 18 2.37 -17.45 -15.39
N PRO A 19 1.21 -16.76 -15.46
CA PRO A 19 1.25 -15.31 -15.52
C PRO A 19 2.09 -14.89 -14.32
N ALA A 20 3.15 -14.10 -14.56
CA ALA A 20 3.91 -13.51 -13.48
C ALA A 20 2.88 -12.79 -12.60
N ALA A 21 2.58 -13.36 -11.45
CA ALA A 21 1.63 -12.77 -10.53
C ALA A 21 2.22 -11.40 -10.20
N ILE A 22 1.54 -10.33 -10.61
CA ILE A 22 1.93 -8.95 -10.25
C ILE A 22 2.12 -8.97 -8.74
N ARG A 23 3.36 -8.75 -8.28
CA ARG A 23 3.68 -8.82 -6.85
C ARG A 23 3.19 -7.53 -6.20
N THR A 24 1.88 -7.42 -6.05
CA THR A 24 1.26 -6.33 -5.29
C THR A 24 1.64 -6.49 -3.83
N GLY A 25 2.46 -5.56 -3.33
CA GLY A 25 2.78 -5.46 -1.91
C GLY A 25 1.69 -4.72 -1.15
N SER A 26 1.58 -4.97 0.15
CA SER A 26 0.76 -4.12 1.01
C SER A 26 1.47 -3.80 2.32
N LEU A 27 1.26 -2.59 2.81
CA LEU A 27 1.66 -2.15 4.15
C LEU A 27 0.40 -2.00 4.99
N GLU A 28 0.22 -2.87 5.99
CA GLU A 28 -0.93 -2.87 6.90
C GLU A 28 -0.53 -2.31 8.27
N ILE A 29 -1.45 -1.55 8.88
CA ILE A 29 -1.43 -1.15 10.27
C ILE A 29 -2.65 -1.78 10.96
N ASP A 30 -2.38 -2.59 11.98
CA ASP A 30 -3.39 -3.06 12.92
C ASP A 30 -3.49 -2.08 14.09
N LEU A 31 -4.67 -1.49 14.28
CA LEU A 31 -4.94 -0.51 15.33
C LEU A 31 -5.33 -1.19 16.66
N GLY A 32 -5.38 -2.53 16.70
CA GLY A 32 -5.74 -3.36 17.84
C GLY A 32 -7.25 -3.46 18.06
N GLU A 33 -7.92 -2.31 18.13
CA GLU A 33 -9.37 -2.19 18.23
C GLU A 33 -9.91 -1.22 17.16
N GLU A 34 -11.23 -1.14 17.05
CA GLU A 34 -11.87 -0.21 16.14
C GLU A 34 -11.69 1.24 16.62
N LYS A 35 -10.99 2.06 15.81
CA LYS A 35 -10.71 3.47 16.12
C LYS A 35 -11.33 4.41 15.10
N THR A 36 -11.66 5.61 15.56
CA THR A 36 -12.14 6.70 14.71
C THR A 36 -10.99 7.61 14.31
N PHE A 37 -10.89 7.92 13.02
CA PHE A 37 -9.86 8.80 12.46
C PHE A 37 -10.44 9.69 11.35
N GLN A 38 -9.78 10.81 11.10
CA GLN A 38 -10.19 11.78 10.07
C GLN A 38 -9.10 12.10 9.06
N SER A 39 -7.87 11.65 9.30
CA SER A 39 -6.82 11.75 8.30
C SER A 39 -5.80 10.62 8.36
N VAL A 40 -5.22 10.35 7.20
CA VAL A 40 -4.10 9.42 7.01
C VAL A 40 -3.06 10.12 6.15
N TYR A 41 -1.78 9.95 6.47
CA TYR A 41 -0.68 10.52 5.70
C TYR A 41 0.28 9.42 5.30
N LEU A 42 0.58 9.33 4.01
CA LEU A 42 1.62 8.45 3.49
C LEU A 42 2.83 9.27 3.06
N ALA A 43 3.99 9.01 3.67
CA ALA A 43 5.28 9.49 3.19
C ALA A 43 6.03 8.33 2.53
N SER A 44 6.32 8.44 1.23
CA SER A 44 6.87 7.35 0.42
C SER A 44 8.11 7.75 -0.38
N GLY A 45 8.85 6.74 -0.83
CA GLY A 45 10.08 6.84 -1.60
C GLY A 45 11.35 6.60 -0.79
N TRP A 46 12.51 6.79 -1.42
CA TRP A 46 13.84 6.66 -0.79
C TRP A 46 14.66 7.96 -0.81
N LYS A 47 14.13 8.98 -1.48
CA LYS A 47 14.58 10.37 -1.45
C LYS A 47 13.34 11.25 -1.49
N ARG A 48 13.47 12.49 -1.03
CA ARG A 48 12.40 13.50 -1.14
C ARG A 48 12.38 14.08 -2.56
N ASP A 49 12.16 13.21 -3.52
CA ASP A 49 12.12 13.53 -4.95
C ASP A 49 10.92 12.78 -5.57
N PRO A 50 10.06 13.50 -6.32
CA PRO A 50 8.88 12.94 -6.97
C PRO A 50 9.09 11.65 -7.76
N GLN A 51 10.25 11.49 -8.41
CA GLN A 51 10.53 10.33 -9.25
C GLN A 51 10.62 9.01 -8.46
N TYR A 52 10.77 9.11 -7.14
CA TYR A 52 10.91 7.96 -6.25
C TYR A 52 9.70 7.76 -5.33
N ALA A 53 8.69 8.61 -5.40
CA ALA A 53 7.45 8.45 -4.65
C ALA A 53 6.69 7.20 -5.13
N ALA A 54 5.86 6.62 -4.26
CA ALA A 54 4.93 5.58 -4.69
C ALA A 54 3.96 6.17 -5.73
N ARG A 55 3.80 5.50 -6.88
CA ARG A 55 3.01 6.04 -8.00
C ARG A 55 1.57 5.56 -7.99
N ASN A 56 1.36 4.25 -7.86
CA ASN A 56 0.04 3.65 -7.94
C ASN A 56 -0.26 2.79 -6.71
N PHE A 57 -1.26 3.21 -5.93
CA PHE A 57 -1.68 2.49 -4.73
C PHE A 57 -3.11 2.84 -4.32
N ASP A 58 -3.70 1.98 -3.50
CA ASP A 58 -5.01 2.21 -2.88
C ASP A 58 -4.84 2.32 -1.35
N LEU A 59 -5.40 3.38 -0.76
CA LEU A 59 -5.64 3.45 0.69
C LEU A 59 -6.94 2.72 1.03
N GLU A 60 -6.83 1.66 1.81
CA GLU A 60 -7.95 0.80 2.19
C GLU A 60 -8.05 0.68 3.71
N ALA A 61 -9.28 0.45 4.19
CA ALA A 61 -9.53 0.11 5.58
C ALA A 61 -10.40 -1.14 5.66
N LYS A 62 -10.25 -1.89 6.76
CA LYS A 62 -11.10 -3.05 7.03
C LYS A 62 -12.39 -2.58 7.73
N ILE A 63 -13.50 -2.61 7.00
CA ILE A 63 -14.83 -2.14 7.42
C ILE A 63 -15.82 -3.27 7.17
N ASP A 64 -16.58 -3.65 8.20
CA ASP A 64 -17.51 -4.80 8.16
C ASP A 64 -16.82 -6.12 7.78
N GLY A 65 -15.54 -6.28 8.14
CA GLY A 65 -14.75 -7.47 7.83
C GLY A 65 -14.10 -7.47 6.43
N GLU A 66 -14.46 -6.52 5.56
CA GLU A 66 -13.98 -6.43 4.19
C GLU A 66 -13.00 -5.26 3.99
N TRP A 67 -12.05 -5.41 3.07
CA TRP A 67 -11.19 -4.31 2.66
C TRP A 67 -11.94 -3.39 1.70
N LYS A 68 -12.15 -2.14 2.12
CA LYS A 68 -12.82 -1.11 1.32
C LYS A 68 -11.86 0.04 1.07
N VAL A 69 -11.83 0.54 -0.17
CA VAL A 69 -11.06 1.74 -0.52
C VAL A 69 -11.71 2.95 0.13
N LEU A 70 -10.91 3.75 0.83
CA LEU A 70 -11.38 4.97 1.48
C LEU A 70 -11.65 6.09 0.45
N PRO A 71 -12.49 7.10 0.78
CA PRO A 71 -12.71 8.24 -0.10
C PRO A 71 -11.40 8.92 -0.52
N GLY A 72 -11.21 9.14 -1.82
CA GLY A 72 -9.94 9.68 -2.36
C GLY A 72 -8.75 8.71 -2.30
N GLY A 73 -8.95 7.47 -1.85
CA GLY A 73 -7.90 6.50 -1.60
C GLY A 73 -7.32 5.84 -2.86
N LYS A 74 -7.95 5.98 -4.04
CA LYS A 74 -7.41 5.45 -5.31
C LYS A 74 -6.39 6.42 -5.90
N VAL A 75 -5.11 6.20 -5.63
CA VAL A 75 -4.03 7.06 -6.10
C VAL A 75 -3.36 6.45 -7.33
N ARG A 76 -3.30 7.20 -8.43
CA ARG A 76 -2.68 6.77 -9.69
C ARG A 76 -1.74 7.85 -10.20
N GLU A 77 -0.63 7.41 -10.79
CA GLU A 77 0.41 8.27 -11.37
C GLU A 77 0.93 9.37 -10.43
N ASN A 78 0.93 9.10 -9.12
CA ASN A 78 1.36 10.05 -8.11
C ASN A 78 2.84 10.40 -8.24
N SER A 79 3.14 11.66 -7.94
CA SER A 79 4.49 12.23 -7.89
C SER A 79 4.73 12.99 -6.57
N ASP A 80 3.76 13.06 -5.66
CA ASP A 80 3.93 13.65 -4.34
C ASP A 80 4.56 12.64 -3.38
N TRP A 81 5.68 13.02 -2.74
CA TRP A 81 6.32 12.16 -1.74
C TRP A 81 5.56 12.09 -0.42
N ILE A 82 4.67 13.06 -0.14
CA ILE A 82 3.68 13.01 0.95
C ILE A 82 2.28 13.11 0.35
N VAL A 83 1.46 12.10 0.60
CA VAL A 83 0.06 12.08 0.16
C VAL A 83 -0.86 12.17 1.37
N PRO A 84 -1.55 13.31 1.56
CA PRO A 84 -2.54 13.47 2.61
C PRO A 84 -3.90 12.92 2.17
N PHE A 85 -4.51 12.12 3.03
CA PHE A 85 -5.90 11.69 2.91
C PHE A 85 -6.68 12.33 4.05
N VAL A 86 -7.52 13.31 3.72
CA VAL A 86 -8.32 14.06 4.70
C VAL A 86 -9.78 13.79 4.41
N PHE A 87 -10.51 13.29 5.39
CA PHE A 87 -11.91 12.88 5.23
C PHE A 87 -12.85 13.93 5.79
N ASP A 88 -13.92 14.26 5.06
CA ASP A 88 -14.94 15.20 5.55
C ASP A 88 -15.74 14.64 6.73
N LYS A 89 -15.95 13.32 6.72
CA LYS A 89 -16.60 12.58 7.81
C LYS A 89 -15.57 11.65 8.48
N PRO A 90 -15.63 11.48 9.82
CA PRO A 90 -14.80 10.49 10.50
C PRO A 90 -14.99 9.08 9.92
N MET A 91 -13.88 8.40 9.70
CA MET A 91 -13.82 6.99 9.32
C MET A 91 -13.63 6.14 10.58
N LYS A 92 -14.14 4.90 10.55
CA LYS A 92 -14.05 3.96 11.65
C LYS A 92 -13.53 2.62 11.13
N ALA A 93 -12.42 2.12 11.67
CA ALA A 93 -11.85 0.83 11.30
C ALA A 93 -10.86 0.31 12.37
N SER A 94 -10.59 -0.99 12.36
CA SER A 94 -9.53 -1.60 13.18
C SER A 94 -8.22 -1.83 12.43
N LYS A 95 -8.25 -1.81 11.09
CA LYS A 95 -7.06 -1.97 10.24
C LYS A 95 -7.11 -1.01 9.06
N VAL A 96 -5.94 -0.50 8.68
CA VAL A 96 -5.74 0.35 7.51
C VAL A 96 -4.56 -0.21 6.72
N ARG A 97 -4.60 -0.14 5.39
CA ARG A 97 -3.48 -0.55 4.54
C ARG A 97 -3.29 0.36 3.34
N ILE A 98 -2.05 0.38 2.86
CA ILE A 98 -1.72 0.81 1.50
C ILE A 98 -1.52 -0.45 0.66
N LEU A 99 -2.34 -0.61 -0.39
CA LEU A 99 -2.22 -1.68 -1.37
C LEU A 99 -1.53 -1.14 -2.62
N PHE A 100 -0.26 -1.48 -2.80
CA PHE A 100 0.52 -1.04 -3.95
C PHE A 100 0.10 -1.79 -5.22
N LYS A 101 0.09 -1.08 -6.34
CA LYS A 101 -0.31 -1.62 -7.65
C LYS A 101 0.85 -1.76 -8.62
N ASP A 102 1.99 -1.16 -8.30
CA ASP A 102 3.22 -1.26 -9.08
C ASP A 102 4.01 -2.53 -8.72
N ASP A 103 4.61 -3.14 -9.73
CA ASP A 103 5.54 -4.27 -9.60
C ASP A 103 6.98 -3.75 -9.40
N ASP A 104 7.19 -2.97 -8.34
CA ASP A 104 8.48 -2.38 -7.99
C ASP A 104 8.65 -2.33 -6.45
N PHE A 105 9.84 -1.94 -5.99
CA PHE A 105 10.15 -1.70 -4.58
C PHE A 105 9.33 -0.54 -4.02
N ASN A 106 8.27 -0.91 -3.29
CA ASN A 106 7.45 0.04 -2.54
C ASN A 106 8.17 0.44 -1.25
N ARG A 107 8.71 1.66 -1.23
CA ARG A 107 9.45 2.21 -0.08
C ARG A 107 8.58 3.22 0.65
N VAL A 108 8.46 3.04 1.96
CA VAL A 108 7.63 3.87 2.84
C VAL A 108 8.48 4.35 4.00
N TYR A 109 8.45 5.65 4.25
CA TYR A 109 9.03 6.25 5.46
C TYR A 109 8.05 6.21 6.61
N GLU A 110 6.80 6.61 6.35
CA GLU A 110 5.79 6.72 7.38
C GLU A 110 4.39 6.53 6.79
N LEU A 111 3.55 5.84 7.56
CA LEU A 111 2.11 5.83 7.38
C LEU A 111 1.50 6.22 8.73
N ALA A 112 0.93 7.42 8.81
CA ALA A 112 0.42 7.99 10.04
C ALA A 112 -1.10 8.14 9.98
N VAL A 113 -1.80 7.68 11.02
CA VAL A 113 -3.27 7.77 11.16
C VAL A 113 -3.60 8.71 12.30
N PHE A 114 -4.48 9.69 12.08
CA PHE A 114 -4.82 10.71 13.07
C PHE A 114 -6.32 10.80 13.34
N ALA A 115 -6.67 10.95 14.62
CA ALA A 115 -8.04 11.16 15.08
C ALA A 115 -8.70 12.40 14.43
N GLY A 116 -7.93 13.47 14.22
CA GLY A 116 -8.36 14.74 13.62
C GLY A 116 -7.67 15.06 12.28
N LYS A 117 -7.63 16.34 11.94
CA LYS A 117 -7.00 16.88 10.72
C LYS A 117 -5.84 17.81 11.09
N PRO A 118 -4.68 17.28 11.50
CA PRO A 118 -3.56 18.12 11.86
C PRO A 118 -3.11 18.94 10.64
N GLU A 119 -2.74 20.20 10.85
CA GLU A 119 -2.07 21.00 9.83
C GLU A 119 -0.64 20.47 9.64
N ILE A 120 -0.46 19.60 8.65
CA ILE A 120 0.86 19.12 8.25
C ILE A 120 1.28 19.95 7.03
N ALA A 121 2.21 20.88 7.26
CA ALA A 121 2.78 21.71 6.20
C ALA A 121 3.28 20.82 5.04
N ARG A 122 2.73 21.05 3.85
CA ARG A 122 3.29 20.46 2.63
C ARG A 122 4.70 21.03 2.45
N PRO A 123 5.70 20.20 2.23
CA PRO A 123 7.08 20.61 2.38
C PRO A 123 7.55 21.37 1.16
N GLU A 124 7.62 22.69 1.26
CA GLU A 124 8.62 23.46 0.49
C GLU A 124 10.02 23.29 1.12
N SER A 125 10.11 22.83 2.36
CA SER A 125 11.31 22.31 3.03
C SER A 125 10.94 22.01 4.48
N SER A 126 11.43 20.90 5.05
CA SER A 126 11.17 20.48 6.44
C SER A 126 9.70 20.19 6.81
N SER A 127 9.15 19.09 6.27
CA SER A 127 7.90 18.52 6.78
C SER A 127 8.06 18.15 8.28
N ASN A 128 7.09 18.53 9.12
CA ASN A 128 7.00 18.17 10.55
C ASN A 128 6.76 16.66 10.82
N LEU A 129 7.06 15.80 9.85
CA LEU A 129 7.15 14.36 10.00
C LEU A 129 8.54 13.91 10.53
N HIS A 130 9.55 14.79 10.55
CA HIS A 130 10.88 14.44 11.13
C HIS A 130 10.90 14.37 12.65
N ASN A 131 9.91 14.97 13.31
CA ASN A 131 9.83 14.93 14.77
C ASN A 131 9.12 13.65 15.16
N ALA A 132 9.82 12.74 15.84
CA ALA A 132 9.21 11.59 16.50
C ALA A 132 8.02 12.07 17.34
N ARG A 133 6.81 11.70 16.94
CA ARG A 133 5.59 12.07 17.65
C ARG A 133 5.38 11.02 18.73
N VAL A 134 5.55 11.42 19.99
CA VAL A 134 5.10 10.59 21.11
C VAL A 134 3.58 10.66 21.13
N CYS A 135 2.94 9.67 20.52
CA CYS A 135 1.51 9.43 20.72
C CYS A 135 1.32 9.06 22.20
N ARG A 136 0.72 9.95 22.98
CA ARG A 136 0.25 9.67 24.34
C ARG A 136 -1.22 9.31 24.32
#